data_AF-A0A955XW95-F1
#
_entry.id   AF-A0A955XW95-F1
#
_cell.length_a   1.000
_cell.length_b   1.000
_cell.length_c   1.000
_cell.angle_alpha   90.00
_cell.angle_beta   90.00
_cell.angle_gamma   90.00
#
_symmetry.space_group_name_H-M   'P 1'
#
loop_
_entity.id
_entity.type
_entity.pdbx_description
1 polymer ?
#
loop_
_entity_poly.entity_id
_entity_poly.type
_entity_poly.pdbx_seq_one_letter_code
_entity_poly.pdbx_strand_id
1 'polypeptide(L)'
;MSDFLVELGQNRQARNLIKSLGLPIPMPAKLARQKGPEEERPLHDKDVTVFCSSASQVGPALARALCEAGANPFLSDESAMTHFQAPGEAFGRPAHVLDLTGDEFYLRPHAMVVDATT
;
A
#
# COMPACT_ATOMS: atom_id res chain seq x y z
N MET A 1 -16.38 12.62 -20.32
CA MET A 1 -17.45 12.65 -19.31
C MET A 1 -16.87 13.35 -18.09
N SER A 2 -17.19 14.62 -17.88
CA SER A 2 -16.68 15.42 -16.75
C SER A 2 -17.52 15.13 -15.52
N ASP A 3 -16.91 14.51 -14.53
CA ASP A 3 -17.60 14.10 -13.31
C ASP A 3 -17.58 15.28 -12.32
N PHE A 4 -18.58 16.16 -12.44
CA PHE A 4 -18.63 17.46 -11.73
C PHE A 4 -18.42 17.31 -10.21
N LEU A 5 -18.96 16.24 -9.60
CA LEU A 5 -18.78 15.97 -8.17
C LEU A 5 -17.34 15.58 -7.82
N VAL A 6 -16.62 14.91 -8.72
CA VAL A 6 -15.21 14.54 -8.54
C VAL A 6 -14.31 15.77 -8.70
N GLU A 7 -14.65 16.67 -9.62
CA GLU A 7 -13.94 17.95 -9.78
C GLU A 7 -14.17 18.88 -8.59
N LEU A 8 -15.42 19.04 -8.15
CA LEU A 8 -15.77 19.78 -6.95
C LEU A 8 -15.13 19.16 -5.69
N GLY A 9 -15.04 17.83 -5.66
CA GLY A 9 -14.37 17.06 -4.62
C GLY A 9 -12.86 17.28 -4.59
N GLN A 10 -12.21 17.74 -5.67
CA GLN A 10 -10.77 18.06 -5.66
C GLN A 10 -10.48 19.41 -5.01
N ASN A 11 -11.44 20.34 -5.02
CA ASN A 11 -11.28 21.67 -4.44
C ASN A 11 -11.44 21.64 -2.91
N ARG A 12 -10.34 21.93 -2.19
CA ARG A 12 -10.31 21.96 -0.71
C ARG A 12 -11.30 22.95 -0.12
N GLN A 13 -11.50 24.11 -0.73
CA GLN A 13 -12.45 25.12 -0.29
C GLN A 13 -13.89 24.62 -0.43
N ALA A 14 -14.23 24.01 -1.56
CA ALA A 14 -15.55 23.42 -1.80
C ALA A 14 -15.85 22.28 -0.81
N ARG A 15 -14.88 21.38 -0.55
CA ARG A 15 -15.03 20.33 0.47
C ARG A 15 -15.30 20.89 1.86
N ASN A 16 -14.58 21.95 2.24
CA ASN A 16 -14.75 22.59 3.55
C ASN A 16 -16.12 23.27 3.65
N LEU A 17 -16.56 23.96 2.59
CA LEU A 17 -17.87 24.60 2.53
C LEU A 17 -19.01 23.58 2.65
N ILE A 18 -18.95 22.49 1.88
CA ILE A 18 -19.94 21.42 1.90
C ILE A 18 -20.01 20.74 3.29
N LYS A 19 -18.85 20.51 3.92
CA LYS A 19 -18.77 20.02 5.30
C LYS A 19 -19.39 21.01 6.29
N SER A 20 -19.13 22.31 6.16
CA SER A 20 -19.69 23.35 7.05
C SER A 20 -21.20 23.54 6.89
N LEU A 21 -21.74 23.27 5.70
CA LEU A 21 -23.18 23.34 5.41
C LEU A 21 -23.95 22.11 5.91
N GLY A 22 -23.27 21.10 6.46
CA GLY A 22 -23.90 19.88 7.00
C GLY A 22 -24.60 19.04 5.93
N LEU A 23 -24.30 19.27 4.65
CA LEU A 23 -24.90 18.52 3.56
C LEU A 23 -24.39 17.07 3.59
N PRO A 24 -25.26 16.05 3.66
CA PRO A 24 -24.88 14.64 3.73
C PRO A 24 -24.48 14.12 2.35
N ILE A 25 -23.59 14.83 1.65
CA ILE A 25 -23.11 14.46 0.33
C ILE A 25 -21.68 13.94 0.50
N PRO A 26 -21.45 12.62 0.46
CA PRO A 26 -20.10 12.08 0.47
C PRO A 26 -19.38 12.55 -0.79
N MET A 27 -18.39 13.43 -0.64
CA MET A 27 -17.59 13.87 -1.77
C MET A 27 -16.71 12.70 -2.25
N PRO A 28 -16.83 12.28 -3.52
CA PRO A 28 -16.09 11.13 -4.01
C PRO A 28 -14.58 11.40 -3.97
N ALA A 29 -13.83 10.42 -3.48
CA ALA A 29 -12.38 10.48 -3.51
C ALA A 29 -11.88 10.22 -4.92
N LYS A 30 -10.90 11.01 -5.37
CA LYS A 30 -10.21 10.73 -6.63
C LYS A 30 -9.29 9.53 -6.43
N LEU A 31 -9.61 8.41 -7.05
CA LEU A 31 -8.77 7.22 -7.02
C LEU A 31 -7.49 7.45 -7.81
N ALA A 32 -6.36 6.98 -7.26
CA ALA A 32 -5.11 6.93 -8.00
C ALA A 32 -5.27 6.01 -9.21
N ARG A 33 -4.75 6.45 -10.36
CA ARG A 33 -4.74 5.65 -11.59
C ARG A 33 -3.36 5.75 -12.22
N GLN A 34 -2.92 4.65 -12.80
CA GLN A 34 -1.74 4.66 -13.66
C GLN A 34 -2.00 5.59 -14.85
N LYS A 35 -0.99 6.38 -15.20
CA LYS A 35 -1.03 7.32 -16.33
C LYS A 35 -0.14 6.75 -17.43
N GLY A 36 -0.68 5.84 -18.23
CA GLY A 36 0.07 5.24 -19.33
C GLY A 36 -0.26 3.77 -19.53
N PRO A 37 0.54 3.08 -20.37
CA PRO A 37 0.52 1.63 -20.47
C PRO A 37 0.85 0.96 -19.14
N GLU A 38 0.59 -0.33 -19.06
CA GLU A 38 1.01 -1.16 -17.92
C GLU A 38 2.53 -1.11 -17.74
N GLU A 39 2.97 -0.98 -16.49
CA GLU A 39 4.38 -0.94 -16.13
C GLU A 39 4.79 -2.28 -15.56
N GLU A 40 6.03 -2.71 -15.83
CA GLU A 40 6.58 -3.97 -15.32
C GLU A 40 6.63 -4.01 -13.78
N ARG A 41 6.80 -2.84 -13.13
CA ARG A 41 6.87 -2.69 -11.67
C ARG A 41 5.80 -1.72 -11.17
N PRO A 42 4.52 -2.14 -11.10
CA PRO A 42 3.42 -1.23 -10.79
C PRO A 42 3.43 -0.71 -9.35
N LEU A 43 4.21 -1.34 -8.46
CA LEU A 43 4.37 -0.95 -7.05
C LEU A 43 5.75 -0.35 -6.77
N HIS A 44 6.46 0.14 -7.80
CA HIS A 44 7.78 0.71 -7.63
C HIS A 44 7.81 1.78 -6.53
N ASP A 45 8.67 1.57 -5.54
CA ASP A 45 8.88 2.43 -4.36
C ASP A 45 7.60 2.66 -3.54
N LYS A 46 6.66 1.71 -3.58
CA LYS A 46 5.48 1.71 -2.71
C LYS A 46 5.76 0.90 -1.46
N ASP A 47 5.73 1.59 -0.32
CA ASP A 47 5.80 0.94 0.99
C ASP A 47 4.54 0.14 1.26
N VAL A 48 4.69 -1.16 1.53
CA VAL A 48 3.60 -2.10 1.77
C VAL A 48 3.85 -2.81 3.09
N THR A 49 2.90 -2.67 4.02
CA THR A 49 2.94 -3.43 5.27
C THR A 49 2.40 -4.84 5.04
N VAL A 50 3.10 -5.85 5.53
CA VAL A 50 2.73 -7.26 5.37
C VAL A 50 2.59 -7.93 6.72
N PHE A 51 1.40 -8.50 6.95
CA PHE A 51 1.10 -9.37 8.07
C PHE A 51 1.03 -10.81 7.58
N CYS A 52 2.10 -11.56 7.81
CA CYS A 52 2.15 -13.00 7.58
C CYS A 52 3.11 -13.63 8.61
N SER A 53 3.05 -14.95 8.75
CA SER A 53 3.97 -15.71 9.59
C SER A 53 4.80 -16.67 8.73
N SER A 54 5.82 -17.29 9.31
CA SER A 54 6.59 -18.35 8.64
C SER A 54 5.75 -19.58 8.25
N ALA A 55 4.57 -19.78 8.84
CA ALA A 55 3.66 -20.90 8.54
C ALA A 55 2.68 -20.58 7.41
N SER A 56 2.76 -19.38 6.83
CA SER A 56 1.90 -18.88 5.77
C SER A 56 1.91 -19.77 4.53
N GLN A 57 0.73 -20.18 4.06
CA GLN A 57 0.59 -20.97 2.84
C GLN A 57 0.82 -20.14 1.58
N VAL A 58 0.48 -18.84 1.63
CA VAL A 58 0.61 -17.91 0.50
C VAL A 58 1.84 -17.01 0.61
N GLY A 59 2.58 -17.06 1.72
CA GLY A 59 3.70 -16.20 2.06
C GLY A 59 4.80 -16.16 0.98
N PRO A 60 5.27 -17.32 0.47
CA PRO A 60 6.25 -17.34 -0.61
C PRO A 60 5.76 -16.66 -1.91
N ALA A 61 4.49 -16.87 -2.27
CA ALA A 61 3.90 -16.26 -3.47
C ALA A 61 3.72 -14.75 -3.30
N LEU A 62 3.29 -14.32 -2.11
CA LEU A 62 3.12 -12.93 -1.74
C LEU A 62 4.46 -12.18 -1.73
N ALA A 63 5.50 -12.77 -1.13
CA ALA A 63 6.84 -12.19 -1.10
C ALA A 63 7.40 -12.00 -2.52
N ARG A 64 7.29 -13.03 -3.37
CA ARG A 64 7.70 -12.93 -4.77
C ARG A 64 6.94 -11.83 -5.51
N ALA A 65 5.60 -11.84 -5.45
CA ALA A 65 4.77 -10.89 -6.18
C ALA A 65 5.03 -9.44 -5.77
N LEU A 66 5.20 -9.16 -4.47
CA LEU A 66 5.47 -7.80 -3.98
C LEU A 66 6.86 -7.32 -4.40
N CYS A 67 7.91 -8.13 -4.21
CA CYS A 67 9.26 -7.76 -4.59
C CYS A 67 9.40 -7.59 -6.10
N GLU A 68 8.81 -8.49 -6.89
CA GLU A 68 8.80 -8.44 -8.37
C GLU A 68 8.07 -7.18 -8.87
N ALA A 69 6.93 -6.83 -8.26
CA ALA A 69 6.21 -5.59 -8.56
C ALA A 69 6.94 -4.31 -8.11
N GLY A 70 8.05 -4.44 -7.38
CA GLY A 70 8.90 -3.33 -6.94
C GLY A 70 8.48 -2.65 -5.64
N ALA A 71 7.64 -3.29 -4.82
CA ALA A 71 7.23 -2.77 -3.52
C ALA A 71 8.38 -2.82 -2.49
N ASN A 72 8.32 -1.96 -1.48
CA ASN A 72 9.18 -2.02 -0.29
C ASN A 72 8.40 -2.74 0.84
N PRO A 73 8.74 -3.99 1.19
CA PRO A 73 7.97 -4.74 2.18
C PRO A 73 8.36 -4.36 3.62
N PHE A 74 7.37 -4.01 4.42
CA PHE A 74 7.48 -3.76 5.85
C PHE A 74 6.73 -4.86 6.61
N LEU A 75 7.46 -5.81 7.19
CA LEU A 75 6.94 -7.01 7.83
C LEU A 75 6.49 -6.71 9.25
N SER A 76 5.33 -7.21 9.65
CA SER A 76 4.85 -7.05 11.03
C SER A 76 5.62 -7.88 12.06
N ASP A 77 6.29 -8.95 11.61
CA ASP A 77 6.99 -9.91 12.46
C ASP A 77 8.23 -10.46 11.76
N GLU A 78 9.26 -10.81 12.53
CA GLU A 78 10.53 -11.33 12.00
C GLU A 78 10.38 -12.72 11.38
N SER A 79 9.41 -13.54 11.83
CA SER A 79 9.21 -14.89 11.25
C SER A 79 8.86 -14.86 9.77
N ALA A 80 8.22 -13.79 9.29
CA ALA A 80 7.89 -13.58 7.89
C ALA A 80 9.14 -13.45 6.99
N MET A 81 10.30 -13.08 7.57
CA MET A 81 11.53 -12.82 6.81
C MET A 81 11.96 -14.04 5.98
N THR A 82 11.65 -15.25 6.44
CA THR A 82 11.96 -16.50 5.73
C THR A 82 11.39 -16.54 4.31
N HIS A 83 10.27 -15.85 4.06
CA HIS A 83 9.65 -15.77 2.75
C HIS A 83 10.23 -14.67 1.86
N PHE A 84 10.75 -13.59 2.48
CA PHE A 84 11.12 -12.36 1.79
C PHE A 84 12.60 -12.21 1.49
N GLN A 85 13.48 -12.96 2.16
CA GLN A 85 14.92 -12.82 1.97
C GLN A 85 15.36 -13.06 0.52
N ALA A 86 15.06 -14.23 -0.04
CA ALA A 86 15.48 -14.57 -1.41
C ALA A 86 14.79 -13.70 -2.48
N PRO A 87 13.47 -13.45 -2.45
CA PRO A 87 12.83 -12.52 -3.39
C PRO A 87 13.34 -11.08 -3.26
N GLY A 88 13.58 -10.62 -2.03
CA GLY A 88 14.08 -9.28 -1.77
C GLY A 88 15.47 -9.06 -2.37
N GLU A 89 16.36 -10.02 -2.23
CA GLU A 89 17.68 -10.00 -2.90
C GLU A 89 17.55 -10.05 -4.43
N ALA A 90 16.70 -10.94 -4.96
CA ALA A 90 16.56 -11.15 -6.39
C ALA A 90 16.03 -9.90 -7.14
N PHE A 91 15.13 -9.15 -6.51
CA PHE A 91 14.50 -7.97 -7.14
C PHE A 91 15.01 -6.63 -6.60
N GLY A 92 15.97 -6.64 -5.68
CA GLY A 92 16.53 -5.43 -5.06
C GLY A 92 15.54 -4.71 -4.13
N ARG A 93 14.69 -5.48 -3.45
CA ARG A 93 13.64 -5.02 -2.51
C ARG A 93 13.75 -5.76 -1.18
N PRO A 94 14.82 -5.53 -0.40
CA PRO A 94 14.97 -6.15 0.92
C PRO A 94 13.78 -5.76 1.80
N ALA A 95 13.27 -6.72 2.56
CA ALA A 95 12.20 -6.47 3.51
C ALA A 95 12.77 -5.92 4.83
N HIS A 96 11.97 -5.10 5.50
CA HIS A 96 12.29 -4.52 6.81
C HIS A 96 11.26 -4.97 7.84
N VAL A 97 11.68 -5.30 9.06
CA VAL A 97 10.74 -5.58 10.15
C VAL A 97 10.29 -4.25 10.74
N LEU A 98 8.98 -4.08 10.89
CA LEU A 98 8.36 -2.87 11.40
C LEU A 98 8.81 -2.56 12.84
N ASP A 99 9.49 -1.43 13.00
CA ASP A 99 9.76 -0.84 14.30
C ASP A 99 8.71 0.22 14.64
N LEU A 100 7.66 -0.22 15.34
CA LEU A 100 6.59 0.67 15.83
C LEU A 100 7.03 1.60 16.97
N THR A 101 8.28 1.54 17.41
CA THR A 101 8.83 2.42 18.45
C THR A 101 9.77 3.49 17.89
N GLY A 102 10.23 3.33 16.65
CA GLY A 102 11.17 4.23 15.97
C GLY A 102 10.53 5.09 14.88
N ASP A 103 11.33 5.42 13.86
CA ASP A 103 10.93 6.28 12.74
C ASP A 103 9.75 5.71 11.94
N GLU A 104 9.62 4.38 11.90
CA GLU A 104 8.58 3.67 11.17
C GLU A 104 7.20 3.77 11.86
N PHE A 105 7.12 4.29 13.09
CA PHE A 105 5.85 4.68 13.72
C PHE A 105 5.07 5.70 12.87
N TYR A 106 5.77 6.56 12.12
CA TYR A 106 5.17 7.56 11.24
C TYR A 106 5.03 7.10 9.79
N LEU A 107 5.32 5.82 9.49
CA LEU A 107 5.18 5.26 8.16
C LEU A 107 3.73 5.42 7.68
N ARG A 108 3.59 5.86 6.43
CA ARG A 108 2.29 5.94 5.74
C ARG A 108 2.31 4.93 4.59
N PRO A 109 2.08 3.64 4.88
CA PRO A 109 2.13 2.62 3.86
C PRO A 109 1.06 2.90 2.80
N HIS A 110 1.39 2.57 1.56
CA HIS A 110 0.47 2.68 0.42
C HIS A 110 -0.57 1.55 0.43
N ALA A 111 -0.22 0.41 1.02
CA ALA A 111 -1.11 -0.74 1.17
C ALA A 111 -0.77 -1.54 2.42
N MET A 112 -1.74 -2.33 2.88
CA MET A 112 -1.58 -3.33 3.92
C MET A 112 -2.06 -4.67 3.36
N VAL A 113 -1.25 -5.71 3.50
CA VAL A 113 -1.59 -7.07 3.09
C VAL A 113 -1.60 -7.96 4.31
N VAL A 114 -2.67 -8.73 4.48
CA VAL A 114 -2.84 -9.66 5.60
C VAL A 114 -3.06 -11.06 5.02
N ASP A 115 -2.17 -11.98 5.35
CA ASP A 115 -2.43 -13.39 5.13
C ASP A 115 -3.29 -13.95 6.26
N ALA A 116 -4.50 -14.39 5.91
CA ALA A 116 -5.45 -15.02 6.82
C ALA A 116 -5.50 -16.56 6.68
N THR A 117 -4.53 -17.16 5.98
CA THR A 117 -4.42 -18.62 5.79
C THR A 117 -3.58 -19.32 6.87
N THR A 118 -2.98 -18.54 7.78
CA THR A 118 -2.20 -19.01 8.93
C THR A 118 -3.06 -19.47 10.10
#